data_AF-A0A7S0FNV2-F1
#
_entry.id   AF-A0A7S0FNV2-F1
#
_cell.length_a   1.000
_cell.length_b   1.000
_cell.length_c   1.000
_cell.angle_alpha   90.00
_cell.angle_beta   90.00
_cell.angle_gamma   90.00
#
_symmetry.space_group_name_H-M   'P 1'
#
loop_
_entity.id
_entity.type
_entity.pdbx_description
1 polymer ?
#
loop_
_entity_poly.entity_id
_entity_poly.type
_entity_poly.pdbx_seq_one_letter_code
_entity_poly.pdbx_strand_id
1 'polypeptide(L)'
;RGCASQLSSGIATWGFSMGGALSLLVASEGAPHISASIAFYGYPDNKTAPGAGRRFDAGAVKVPVLFEAGSMDPFSGFSDPGMAAVITERLSNAAVTSLVQANCGHSFMNDAPWWHLDGGQHANES
;
A
#
# COMPACT_ATOMS: atom_id res chain seq x y z
N ARG A 1 17.90 16.50 27.99
CA ARG A 1 18.45 15.18 27.59
C ARG A 1 17.45 14.13 28.05
N GLY A 2 16.87 13.38 27.12
CA GLY A 2 15.88 12.34 27.40
C GLY A 2 15.54 11.62 26.10
N CYS A 3 16.58 11.10 25.44
CA CYS A 3 16.46 10.20 24.30
C CYS A 3 16.13 8.83 24.88
N ALA A 4 14.86 8.45 24.79
CA ALA A 4 14.43 7.07 24.76
C ALA A 4 13.31 7.04 23.73
N SER A 5 13.66 6.72 22.48
CA SER A 5 12.68 6.35 21.47
C SER A 5 11.87 5.20 22.03
N GLN A 6 10.64 5.46 22.48
CA GLN A 6 9.65 4.41 22.68
C GLN A 6 9.59 3.66 21.35
N LEU A 7 10.22 2.48 21.29
CA LEU A 7 9.86 1.47 20.31
C LEU A 7 8.43 1.08 20.69
N SER A 8 7.45 1.82 20.16
CA SER A 8 6.05 1.46 20.32
C SER A 8 5.92 0.08 19.69
N SER A 9 5.55 -0.92 20.47
CA SER A 9 5.06 -2.19 19.95
C SER A 9 3.82 -1.88 19.11
N GLY A 10 4.05 -1.69 17.81
CA GLY A 10 3.07 -1.20 16.86
C GLY A 10 2.79 -2.24 15.80
N ILE A 11 1.53 -2.42 15.43
CA ILE A 11 1.14 -3.30 14.34
C ILE A 11 1.18 -2.47 13.05
N ALA A 12 1.83 -2.98 12.02
CA ALA A 12 1.73 -2.42 10.68
C ALA A 12 0.82 -3.30 9.83
N THR A 13 -0.11 -2.70 9.11
CA THR A 13 -0.87 -3.41 8.09
C THR A 13 -0.13 -3.31 6.77
N TRP A 14 -0.13 -4.38 6.00
CA TRP A 14 0.33 -4.35 4.62
C TRP A 14 -0.58 -5.15 3.72
N GLY A 15 -0.48 -4.93 2.42
CA GLY A 15 -1.10 -5.82 1.45
C GLY A 15 -0.79 -5.44 0.01
N PHE A 16 -1.11 -6.38 -0.87
CA PHE A 16 -0.92 -6.29 -2.31
C PHE A 16 -2.27 -6.21 -3.02
N SER A 17 -2.38 -5.42 -4.08
CA SER A 17 -3.62 -5.28 -4.86
C SER A 17 -4.81 -4.95 -3.96
N MET A 18 -5.89 -5.74 -3.98
CA MET A 18 -7.04 -5.56 -3.09
C MET A 18 -6.67 -5.59 -1.60
N GLY A 19 -5.60 -6.31 -1.23
CA GLY A 19 -5.05 -6.27 0.12
C GLY A 19 -4.40 -4.93 0.48
N GLY A 20 -3.82 -4.23 -0.50
CA GLY A 20 -3.30 -2.87 -0.32
C GLY A 20 -4.43 -1.87 -0.06
N ALA A 21 -5.53 -1.99 -0.80
CA ALA A 21 -6.74 -1.21 -0.57
C ALA A 21 -7.33 -1.47 0.84
N LEU A 22 -7.33 -2.72 1.29
CA LEU A 22 -7.75 -3.08 2.64
C LEU A 22 -6.82 -2.49 3.71
N SER A 23 -5.50 -2.52 3.50
CA SER A 23 -4.53 -1.93 4.42
C SER A 23 -4.76 -0.42 4.62
N LEU A 24 -5.09 0.31 3.55
CA LEU A 24 -5.46 1.73 3.63
C LEU A 24 -6.81 1.94 4.32
N LEU A 25 -7.79 1.08 4.05
CA LEU A 25 -9.08 1.13 4.72
C LEU A 25 -8.93 0.96 6.23
N VAL A 26 -8.14 -0.01 6.67
CA VAL A 26 -7.93 -0.27 8.10
C VAL A 26 -7.23 0.93 8.76
N ALA A 27 -6.30 1.58 8.06
CA ALA A 27 -5.66 2.82 8.54
C ALA A 27 -6.64 3.99 8.67
N SER A 28 -7.62 4.09 7.77
CA SER A 28 -8.69 5.09 7.80
C SER A 28 -9.70 4.86 8.92
N GLU A 29 -10.10 3.61 9.17
CA GLU A 29 -11.02 3.25 10.26
C GLU A 29 -10.39 3.41 11.65
N GLY A 30 -9.07 3.64 11.73
CA GLY A 30 -8.39 3.98 12.98
C GLY A 30 -8.31 2.82 13.97
N ALA A 31 -8.12 1.59 13.47
CA ALA A 31 -8.06 0.41 14.34
C ALA A 31 -6.97 0.55 15.42
N PRO A 32 -7.27 0.16 16.67
CA PRO A 32 -6.35 0.36 17.78
C PRO A 32 -5.03 -0.38 17.55
N HIS A 33 -3.92 0.22 17.99
CA HIS A 33 -2.55 -0.30 17.91
C HIS A 33 -1.89 -0.33 16.53
N ILE A 34 -2.57 0.15 15.48
CA ILE A 34 -1.91 0.34 14.18
C ILE A 34 -0.99 1.54 14.23
N SER A 35 0.25 1.33 13.80
CA SER A 35 1.31 2.34 13.82
C SER A 35 1.81 2.72 12.43
N ALA A 36 1.49 1.93 11.40
CA ALA A 36 1.81 2.23 10.00
C ALA A 36 0.92 1.42 9.06
N SER A 37 0.80 1.87 7.81
CA SER A 37 0.11 1.13 6.74
C SER A 37 0.98 1.11 5.48
N ILE A 38 1.08 -0.04 4.86
CA ILE A 38 1.80 -0.24 3.60
C ILE A 38 0.79 -0.74 2.56
N ALA A 39 0.78 -0.15 1.38
CA ALA A 39 -0.10 -0.53 0.29
C ALA A 39 0.67 -0.65 -1.01
N PHE A 40 0.77 -1.87 -1.50
CA PHE A 40 1.36 -2.16 -2.79
C PHE A 40 0.25 -2.26 -3.83
N TYR A 41 0.27 -1.33 -4.80
CA TYR A 41 -0.54 -1.29 -6.01
C TYR A 41 -2.02 -1.58 -5.73
N GLY A 42 -2.59 -0.86 -4.76
CA GLY A 42 -4.00 -0.98 -4.41
C GLY A 42 -4.52 0.22 -3.63
N TYR A 43 -5.59 0.82 -4.14
CA TYR A 43 -6.29 1.95 -3.53
C TYR A 43 -7.78 1.61 -3.33
N PRO A 44 -8.41 2.04 -2.23
CA PRO A 44 -9.83 1.80 -2.00
C PRO A 44 -10.71 2.69 -2.90
N ASP A 45 -10.94 2.25 -4.14
CA ASP A 45 -11.82 2.90 -5.11
C ASP A 45 -13.22 2.28 -5.12
N ASN A 46 -14.18 2.98 -5.73
CA ASN A 46 -15.56 2.51 -5.81
C ASN A 46 -15.82 1.52 -6.97
N LYS A 47 -14.88 1.38 -7.90
CA LYS A 47 -15.03 0.52 -9.08
C LYS A 47 -14.42 -0.87 -8.86
N THR A 48 -13.20 -0.93 -8.34
CA THR A 48 -12.43 -2.17 -8.17
C THR A 48 -12.58 -2.74 -6.75
N ALA A 49 -12.58 -1.89 -5.74
CA ALA A 49 -12.75 -2.26 -4.33
C ALA A 49 -14.00 -1.60 -3.69
N PRO A 50 -15.21 -1.76 -4.24
CA PRO A 50 -16.40 -0.99 -3.86
C PRO A 50 -16.76 -1.05 -2.37
N GLY A 51 -16.46 -2.15 -1.70
CA GLY A 51 -16.65 -2.26 -0.25
C GLY A 51 -15.73 -1.32 0.53
N ALA A 52 -14.45 -1.27 0.16
CA ALA A 52 -13.47 -0.38 0.76
C ALA A 52 -13.67 1.06 0.31
N GLY A 53 -13.92 1.32 -0.98
CA GLY A 53 -14.10 2.68 -1.51
C GLY A 53 -15.28 3.44 -0.89
N ARG A 54 -16.37 2.75 -0.51
CA ARG A 54 -17.50 3.39 0.18
C ARG A 54 -17.23 3.76 1.64
N ARG A 55 -16.26 3.12 2.26
CA ARG A 55 -15.95 3.28 3.69
C ARG A 55 -14.69 4.09 3.94
N PHE A 56 -13.81 4.15 2.94
CA PHE A 56 -12.54 4.82 3.07
C PHE A 56 -12.71 6.33 3.18
N ASP A 57 -12.22 6.88 4.28
CA ASP A 57 -12.04 8.30 4.50
C ASP A 57 -10.55 8.62 4.58
N ALA A 58 -10.03 9.27 3.54
CA ALA A 58 -8.63 9.67 3.46
C ALA A 58 -8.24 10.66 4.58
N GLY A 59 -9.17 11.50 5.03
CA GLY A 59 -8.93 12.47 6.10
C GLY A 59 -8.83 11.82 7.48
N ALA A 60 -9.34 10.60 7.64
CA ALA A 60 -9.25 9.86 8.90
C ALA A 60 -7.91 9.13 9.10
N VAL A 61 -7.11 8.99 8.04
CA VAL A 61 -5.79 8.34 8.11
C VAL A 61 -4.80 9.24 8.87
N LYS A 62 -4.26 8.72 9.98
CA LYS A 62 -3.32 9.46 10.88
C LYS A 62 -1.99 8.76 11.09
N VAL A 63 -1.85 7.53 10.58
CA VAL A 63 -0.61 6.74 10.68
C VAL A 63 0.24 6.95 9.43
N PRO A 64 1.56 6.84 9.50
CA PRO A 64 2.43 6.85 8.34
C PRO A 64 2.01 5.82 7.28
N VAL A 65 2.07 6.21 6.02
CA VAL A 65 1.71 5.36 4.87
C VAL A 65 2.88 5.23 3.91
N LEU A 66 3.21 3.99 3.53
CA LEU A 66 4.01 3.69 2.35
C LEU A 66 3.07 3.18 1.25
N PHE A 67 3.09 3.83 0.10
CA PHE A 67 2.39 3.37 -1.09
C PHE A 67 3.37 3.12 -2.23
N GLU A 68 3.21 1.99 -2.92
CA GLU A 68 4.04 1.67 -4.08
C GLU A 68 3.17 1.27 -5.27
N ALA A 69 3.43 1.82 -6.45
CA ALA A 69 2.75 1.45 -7.70
C ALA A 69 3.76 1.07 -8.79
N GLY A 70 3.32 0.30 -9.79
CA GLY A 70 4.11 -0.01 -10.97
C GLY A 70 3.91 1.04 -12.06
N SER A 71 4.97 1.44 -12.76
CA SER A 71 4.88 2.46 -13.82
C SER A 71 4.04 2.04 -15.03
N MET A 72 3.75 0.74 -15.19
CA MET A 72 2.99 0.17 -16.30
C MET A 72 1.67 -0.46 -15.83
N ASP A 73 1.25 -0.23 -14.59
CA ASP A 73 0.01 -0.79 -14.05
C ASP A 73 -1.23 -0.17 -14.75
N PRO A 74 -2.09 -0.99 -15.39
CA PRO A 74 -3.18 -0.48 -16.21
C PRO A 74 -4.48 -0.19 -15.43
N PHE A 75 -4.56 -0.53 -14.14
CA PHE A 75 -5.83 -0.40 -13.39
C PHE A 75 -6.08 1.04 -12.92
N SER A 76 -6.58 1.86 -13.85
CA SER A 76 -6.91 3.27 -13.62
C SER A 76 -7.88 3.47 -12.45
N GLY A 77 -7.49 4.36 -11.54
CA GLY A 77 -8.23 4.72 -10.32
C GLY A 77 -7.99 3.78 -9.14
N PHE A 78 -7.21 2.70 -9.34
CA PHE A 78 -6.98 1.67 -8.33
C PHE A 78 -5.48 1.46 -8.05
N SER A 79 -4.69 1.15 -9.09
CA SER A 79 -3.27 0.84 -8.93
C SER A 79 -2.37 1.43 -10.01
N ASP A 80 -2.92 2.23 -10.92
CA ASP A 80 -2.16 2.98 -11.90
C ASP A 80 -1.13 3.93 -11.21
N PRO A 81 -0.03 4.30 -11.87
CA PRO A 81 1.02 5.11 -11.27
C PRO A 81 0.55 6.51 -10.83
N GLY A 82 -0.55 7.02 -11.38
CA GLY A 82 -1.16 8.28 -10.95
C GLY A 82 -1.68 8.21 -9.50
N MET A 83 -1.96 7.01 -8.99
CA MET A 83 -2.40 6.83 -7.60
C MET A 83 -1.36 7.24 -6.57
N ALA A 84 -0.08 7.21 -6.91
CA ALA A 84 0.98 7.72 -6.04
C ALA A 84 0.80 9.23 -5.73
N ALA A 85 0.41 10.02 -6.73
CA ALA A 85 0.10 11.44 -6.54
C ALA A 85 -1.20 11.63 -5.76
N VAL A 86 -2.25 10.87 -6.12
CA VAL A 86 -3.57 10.94 -5.46
C VAL A 86 -3.48 10.63 -3.97
N ILE A 87 -2.71 9.62 -3.57
CA ILE A 87 -2.55 9.27 -2.16
C ILE A 87 -1.79 10.36 -1.41
N THR A 88 -0.71 10.89 -2.01
CA THR A 88 0.09 11.97 -1.42
C THR A 88 -0.75 13.22 -1.19
N GLU A 89 -1.66 13.54 -2.10
CA GLU A 89 -2.58 14.69 -1.97
C GLU A 89 -3.70 14.43 -0.96
N ARG A 90 -4.35 13.26 -1.03
CA ARG A 90 -5.57 12.98 -0.26
C ARG A 90 -5.31 12.63 1.20
N LEU A 91 -4.18 12.00 1.52
CA LEU A 91 -3.82 11.62 2.90
C LEU A 91 -3.07 12.77 3.58
N SER A 92 -3.66 13.96 3.57
CA SER A 92 -3.02 15.20 4.06
C SER A 92 -2.74 15.22 5.57
N ASN A 93 -3.39 14.34 6.33
CA ASN A 93 -3.23 14.22 7.78
C ASN A 93 -2.19 13.16 8.20
N ALA A 94 -1.51 12.52 7.24
CA ALA A 94 -0.54 11.47 7.48
C ALA A 94 0.80 11.77 6.79
N ALA A 95 1.89 11.20 7.32
CA ALA A 95 3.15 11.17 6.59
C ALA A 95 3.05 10.10 5.48
N VAL A 96 3.18 10.52 4.23
CA VAL A 96 3.08 9.63 3.07
C VAL A 96 4.42 9.53 2.35
N THR A 97 4.86 8.30 2.10
CA THR A 97 5.91 7.98 1.14
C THR A 97 5.27 7.24 -0.02
N SER A 98 5.36 7.80 -1.23
CA SER A 98 4.80 7.19 -2.44
C SER A 98 5.93 6.90 -3.43
N LEU A 99 6.03 5.65 -3.88
CA LEU A 99 7.03 5.20 -4.83
C LEU A 99 6.36 4.66 -6.10
N VAL A 100 7.00 4.89 -7.25
CA VAL A 100 6.60 4.27 -8.52
C VAL A 100 7.79 3.46 -9.04
N GLN A 101 7.61 2.14 -9.09
CA GLN A 101 8.62 1.21 -9.57
C GLN A 101 8.66 1.24 -11.11
N ALA A 102 9.85 1.48 -11.68
CA ALA A 102 10.04 1.61 -13.11
C ALA A 102 9.96 0.26 -13.84
N ASN A 103 9.34 0.23 -15.01
CA ASN A 103 9.17 -0.95 -15.87
C ASN A 103 8.45 -2.12 -15.18
N CYS A 104 7.57 -1.81 -14.23
CA CYS A 104 6.82 -2.78 -13.45
C CYS A 104 5.31 -2.63 -13.71
N GLY A 105 4.62 -3.75 -13.94
CA GLY A 105 3.16 -3.81 -14.08
C GLY A 105 2.45 -4.04 -12.74
N HIS A 106 1.18 -4.43 -12.81
CA HIS A 106 0.47 -4.91 -11.61
C HIS A 106 1.16 -6.16 -11.06
N SER A 107 1.20 -6.33 -9.74
CA SER A 107 1.82 -7.50 -9.08
C SER A 107 3.34 -7.63 -9.25
N PHE A 108 4.08 -6.55 -9.49
CA PHE A 108 5.53 -6.59 -9.71
C PHE A 108 6.35 -7.22 -8.56
N MET A 109 5.80 -7.26 -7.33
CA MET A 109 6.44 -7.96 -6.21
C MET A 109 6.35 -9.49 -6.30
N ASN A 110 5.48 -10.02 -7.16
CA ASN A 110 5.36 -11.45 -7.45
C ASN A 110 6.38 -11.90 -8.51
N ASP A 111 6.76 -10.99 -9.42
CA ASP A 111 7.76 -11.25 -10.46
C ASP A 111 9.19 -11.09 -9.89
N ALA A 112 9.32 -10.48 -8.71
CA ALA A 112 10.57 -10.40 -8.00
C ALA A 112 10.96 -11.80 -7.50
N PRO A 113 12.17 -12.29 -7.83
CA PRO A 113 12.63 -13.62 -7.46
C PRO A 113 13.11 -13.64 -5.99
N TRP A 114 12.25 -13.24 -5.05
CA TRP A 114 12.60 -13.23 -3.63
C TRP A 114 12.77 -14.65 -3.05
N TRP A 115 12.21 -15.66 -3.73
CA TRP A 115 12.35 -17.10 -3.46
C TRP A 115 13.43 -17.81 -4.30
N HIS A 116 14.12 -17.11 -5.21
CA HIS A 116 15.28 -17.69 -5.90
C HIS A 116 16.59 -17.48 -5.11
N LEU A 117 16.53 -16.81 -3.95
CA LEU A 117 17.66 -16.70 -3.04
C LEU A 117 17.96 -18.02 -2.31
N ASP A 118 17.06 -19.00 -2.42
CA ASP A 118 17.12 -20.34 -1.85
C ASP A 118 17.33 -21.45 -2.92
N GLY A 119 17.54 -21.07 -4.19
CA GLY A 119 17.94 -22.00 -5.25
C GLY A 119 16.83 -22.91 -5.80
N GLY A 120 15.56 -22.62 -5.51
CA GLY A 120 14.41 -23.38 -6.04
C GLY A 120 13.93 -22.84 -7.40
N GLN A 121 14.01 -23.66 -8.45
CA GLN A 121 13.33 -23.41 -9.73
C GLN A 121 11.90 -23.95 -9.68
N HIS A 122 10.87 -23.13 -9.50
CA HIS A 122 9.47 -23.48 -9.82
C HIS A 122 8.65 -22.18 -9.97
N ALA A 123 7.63 -22.00 -10.80
CA ALA A 123 7.12 -22.68 -12.00
C ALA A 123 5.91 -21.82 -12.46
N ASN A 124 6.13 -20.82 -13.30
CA ASN A 124 5.06 -19.98 -13.89
C ASN A 124 5.60 -19.07 -15.01
N GLU A 125 6.50 -19.61 -15.83
CA GLU A 125 6.73 -19.11 -17.17
C GLU A 125 5.76 -19.82 -18.12
N SER A 126 4.67 -19.15 -18.46
CA SER A 126 3.81 -19.49 -19.61
C SER A 126 3.20 -18.22 -20.18
#